data_AF-A0A6A3PGS6-F1
#
_entry.id   AF-A0A6A3PGS6-F1
#
_cell.length_a   1.000
_cell.length_b   1.000
_cell.length_c   1.000
_cell.angle_alpha   90.00
_cell.angle_beta   90.00
_cell.angle_gamma   90.00
#
_symmetry.space_group_name_H-M   'P 1'
#
loop_
_entity.id
_entity.type
_entity.pdbx_description
1 polymer ?
#
loop_
_entity_poly.entity_id
_entity_poly.type
_entity_poly.pdbx_seq_one_letter_code
_entity_poly.pdbx_strand_id
1 'polypeptide(L)'
;MAEEVWFQLVQASEDQQGIPFSNASEDAVQLTDDIKDVRHLREAIREKYRHEEPDILEGFVPNQLKIYANQAAYKAKKQCSPRLSLNELDARATLIVEVPTQRLVPRIVAPAAELMEIPSTIVLNEPDKYAEECTSLTEWTINAVHEIPLIWKFMSSLGGCTSNGKFFWRLEDKQVASILVDGWFRESTYGNINVRTNKKSILMGSPGIGKSTLLSVMAFYLVFKYKKNVLVYRRLTKFEQENCIFYLGYEDGKVVHFAVQRCKTPNAINIYEELIRQQGISRVWLLLDGFRYQDIPEGVRTFKMLATSQQVNLKSQERVDAYCCLLPCWAKKDLWLVGHLVYNFATKDMEERFYYSGGSVREFTLATSEDIRNAIDEACSGVDGISNLLSNNSSVLAGNSQVDRLRHTFVKNADDTNQFIDRRYWEQVIDSEYAVLRLSTRLLQTTSESDLPPQLVL
;
A
#
# COMPACT_ATOMS: atom_id res chain seq x y z
N MET A 1 -25.14 -42.38 0.93
CA MET A 1 -24.01 -41.49 1.26
C MET A 1 -24.46 -40.60 2.40
N ALA A 2 -23.56 -40.12 3.26
CA ALA A 2 -23.98 -39.16 4.29
C ALA A 2 -24.58 -37.94 3.59
N GLU A 3 -25.77 -37.49 4.00
CA GLU A 3 -26.39 -36.27 3.44
C GLU A 3 -25.68 -35.02 3.96
N GLU A 4 -25.03 -35.13 5.11
CA GLU A 4 -24.28 -34.06 5.76
C GLU A 4 -22.96 -34.57 6.34
N VAL A 5 -21.97 -33.68 6.42
CA VAL A 5 -20.70 -33.91 7.12
C VAL A 5 -20.64 -33.01 8.35
N TRP A 6 -20.53 -33.64 9.52
CA TRP A 6 -20.39 -32.95 10.80
C TRP A 6 -18.94 -32.57 11.07
N PHE A 7 -18.74 -31.39 11.63
CA PHE A 7 -17.43 -30.86 11.98
C PHE A 7 -17.47 -30.00 13.24
N GLN A 8 -16.33 -29.85 13.88
CA GLN A 8 -16.11 -28.92 14.98
C GLN A 8 -14.97 -27.97 14.64
N LEU A 9 -15.22 -26.66 14.79
CA LEU A 9 -14.17 -25.65 14.67
C LEU A 9 -13.34 -25.61 15.96
N VAL A 10 -12.04 -25.79 15.85
CA VAL A 10 -11.10 -25.67 16.97
C VAL A 10 -10.05 -24.63 16.69
N GLN A 11 -9.63 -23.90 17.72
CA GLN A 11 -8.52 -22.97 17.62
C GLN A 11 -7.21 -23.75 17.54
N ALA A 12 -6.30 -23.37 16.63
CA ALA A 12 -4.97 -23.96 16.61
C ALA A 12 -4.25 -23.66 17.94
N SER A 13 -3.83 -24.72 18.63
CA SER A 13 -3.13 -24.65 19.91
C SER A 13 -1.96 -25.64 19.93
N GLU A 14 -0.87 -25.28 20.60
CA GLU A 14 0.34 -26.13 20.68
C GLU A 14 0.11 -27.38 21.56
N ASP A 15 -0.77 -27.26 22.55
CA ASP A 15 -1.15 -28.28 23.52
C ASP A 15 -2.37 -29.12 23.11
N GLN A 16 -2.97 -28.84 21.94
CA GLN A 16 -3.99 -29.65 21.26
C GLN A 16 -5.20 -30.02 22.13
N GLN A 17 -5.59 -29.13 23.04
CA GLN A 17 -6.73 -29.36 23.92
C GLN A 17 -8.07 -29.34 23.17
N GLY A 18 -8.10 -28.95 21.89
CA GLY A 18 -9.31 -28.91 21.07
C GLY A 18 -10.27 -27.82 21.52
N ILE A 19 -9.72 -26.66 21.92
CA ILE A 19 -10.51 -25.51 22.38
C ILE A 19 -11.42 -25.06 21.24
N PRO A 20 -12.75 -25.01 21.45
CA PRO A 20 -13.68 -24.56 20.43
C PRO A 20 -13.35 -23.15 19.95
N PHE A 21 -13.32 -22.95 18.64
CA PHE A 21 -13.03 -21.64 18.05
C PHE A 21 -14.24 -20.71 18.22
N SER A 22 -14.03 -19.54 18.84
CA SER A 22 -15.09 -18.54 19.07
C SER A 22 -16.35 -19.08 19.77
N ASN A 23 -16.19 -20.07 20.66
CA ASN A 23 -17.29 -20.80 21.32
C ASN A 23 -18.24 -21.55 20.35
N ALA A 24 -17.81 -21.84 19.12
CA ALA A 24 -18.60 -22.58 18.15
C ALA A 24 -18.88 -24.01 18.64
N SER A 25 -20.13 -24.45 18.49
CA SER A 25 -20.52 -25.86 18.69
C SER A 25 -20.18 -26.70 17.47
N GLU A 26 -20.43 -28.02 17.56
CA GLU A 26 -20.45 -28.87 16.37
C GLU A 26 -21.50 -28.36 15.37
N ASP A 27 -21.18 -28.48 14.09
CA ASP A 27 -22.00 -28.00 12.99
C ASP A 27 -21.86 -28.90 11.76
N ALA A 28 -22.70 -28.74 10.75
CA ALA A 28 -22.74 -29.63 9.58
C ALA A 28 -22.79 -28.90 8.24
N VAL A 29 -22.16 -29.49 7.21
CA VAL A 29 -22.27 -29.05 5.81
C VAL A 29 -23.04 -30.10 5.02
N GLN A 30 -24.06 -29.65 4.28
CA GLN A 30 -24.82 -30.47 3.32
C GLN A 30 -23.94 -30.84 2.11
N LEU A 31 -23.86 -32.13 1.79
CA LEU A 31 -23.08 -32.60 0.65
C LEU A 31 -23.88 -32.47 -0.65
N THR A 32 -23.39 -31.65 -1.57
CA THR A 32 -23.89 -31.54 -2.94
C THR A 32 -22.96 -32.28 -3.91
N ASP A 33 -23.41 -32.52 -5.15
CA ASP A 33 -22.61 -33.19 -6.19
C ASP A 33 -21.26 -32.50 -6.47
N ASP A 34 -21.11 -31.24 -6.09
CA ASP A 34 -19.89 -30.43 -6.24
C ASP A 34 -18.87 -30.65 -5.10
N ILE A 35 -19.27 -31.22 -3.95
CA ILE A 35 -18.40 -31.41 -2.78
C ILE A 35 -17.86 -32.83 -2.76
N LYS A 36 -16.75 -33.06 -3.48
CA LYS A 36 -16.18 -34.42 -3.69
C LYS A 36 -14.99 -34.76 -2.80
N ASP A 37 -14.28 -33.76 -2.33
CA ASP A 37 -13.01 -33.92 -1.60
C ASP A 37 -12.86 -32.89 -0.48
N VAL A 38 -11.81 -33.05 0.32
CA VAL A 38 -11.48 -32.18 1.46
C VAL A 38 -11.27 -30.72 1.04
N ARG A 39 -10.84 -30.44 -0.20
CA ARG A 39 -10.69 -29.06 -0.69
C ARG A 39 -12.06 -28.40 -0.87
N HIS A 40 -12.98 -29.05 -1.57
CA HIS A 40 -14.35 -28.51 -1.74
C HIS A 40 -15.07 -28.39 -0.39
N LEU A 41 -14.81 -29.31 0.55
CA LEU A 41 -15.36 -29.22 1.90
C LEU A 41 -14.90 -27.95 2.64
N ARG A 42 -13.62 -27.55 2.51
CA ARG A 42 -13.13 -26.29 3.10
C ARG A 42 -13.86 -25.07 2.55
N GLU A 43 -14.12 -25.07 1.24
CA GLU A 43 -14.84 -23.99 0.57
C GLU A 43 -16.28 -23.92 1.07
N ALA A 44 -16.95 -25.06 1.20
CA ALA A 44 -18.31 -25.14 1.71
C ALA A 44 -18.43 -24.72 3.18
N ILE A 45 -17.50 -25.14 4.05
CA ILE A 45 -17.43 -24.68 5.46
C ILE A 45 -17.26 -23.17 5.51
N ARG A 46 -16.37 -22.60 4.69
CA ARG A 46 -16.14 -21.15 4.69
C ARG A 46 -17.35 -20.37 4.17
N GLU A 47 -18.01 -20.88 3.13
CA GLU A 47 -19.20 -20.25 2.55
C GLU A 47 -20.36 -20.25 3.54
N LYS A 48 -20.50 -21.30 4.34
CA LYS A 48 -21.53 -21.40 5.38
C LYS A 48 -21.50 -20.19 6.33
N TYR A 49 -20.34 -19.87 6.90
CA TYR A 49 -20.20 -18.76 7.85
C TYR A 49 -20.14 -17.37 7.19
N ARG A 50 -19.94 -17.28 5.86
CA ARG A 50 -19.79 -16.00 5.15
C ARG A 50 -21.02 -15.10 5.26
N HIS A 51 -22.20 -15.70 5.38
CA HIS A 51 -23.48 -14.98 5.42
C HIS A 51 -24.11 -14.96 6.82
N GLU A 52 -23.39 -15.44 7.84
CA GLU A 52 -23.81 -15.35 9.23
C GLU A 52 -23.38 -14.00 9.84
N GLU A 53 -24.17 -13.45 10.77
CA GLU A 53 -23.79 -12.27 11.56
C GLU A 53 -23.64 -12.68 13.03
N PRO A 54 -22.41 -12.72 13.59
CA PRO A 54 -21.12 -12.41 12.95
C PRO A 54 -20.52 -13.57 12.12
N ASP A 55 -19.82 -13.27 11.02
CA ASP A 55 -19.01 -14.25 10.28
C ASP A 55 -17.79 -14.61 11.13
N ILE A 56 -17.89 -15.71 11.88
CA ILE A 56 -16.83 -16.15 12.78
C ILE A 56 -15.54 -16.51 12.03
N LEU A 57 -15.60 -16.81 10.72
CA LEU A 57 -14.43 -17.10 9.88
C LEU A 57 -14.01 -15.88 9.02
N GLU A 58 -14.43 -14.66 9.38
CA GLU A 58 -13.98 -13.43 8.72
C GLU A 58 -12.44 -13.36 8.73
N GLY A 59 -11.85 -13.07 7.56
CA GLY A 59 -10.39 -12.99 7.40
C GLY A 59 -9.67 -14.33 7.19
N PHE A 60 -10.35 -15.48 7.25
CA PHE A 60 -9.78 -16.79 6.90
C PHE A 60 -10.21 -17.22 5.50
N VAL A 61 -9.23 -17.69 4.70
CA VAL A 61 -9.51 -18.32 3.40
C VAL A 61 -9.62 -19.84 3.56
N PRO A 62 -10.41 -20.54 2.72
CA PRO A 62 -10.65 -21.99 2.85
C PRO A 62 -9.36 -22.82 3.01
N ASN A 63 -8.31 -22.48 2.26
CA ASN A 63 -7.04 -23.20 2.27
C ASN A 63 -6.24 -23.10 3.58
N GLN A 64 -6.58 -22.16 4.46
CA GLN A 64 -5.98 -22.03 5.79
C GLN A 64 -6.57 -23.03 6.79
N LEU A 65 -7.80 -23.51 6.57
CA LEU A 65 -8.46 -24.47 7.45
C LEU A 65 -7.81 -25.85 7.32
N LYS A 66 -7.33 -26.42 8.43
CA LYS A 66 -6.79 -27.79 8.44
C LYS A 66 -7.88 -28.75 8.89
N ILE A 67 -8.15 -29.77 8.07
CA ILE A 67 -9.17 -30.78 8.34
C ILE A 67 -8.50 -32.07 8.80
N TYR A 68 -9.02 -32.63 9.88
CA TYR A 68 -8.63 -33.92 10.45
C TYR A 68 -9.84 -34.83 10.51
N ALA A 69 -9.63 -36.11 10.22
CA ALA A 69 -10.71 -37.09 10.10
C ALA A 69 -11.52 -37.32 11.39
N ASN A 70 -10.92 -37.05 12.56
CA ASN A 70 -11.53 -37.16 13.89
C ASN A 70 -10.57 -36.60 14.96
N GLN A 71 -11.01 -36.63 16.22
CA GLN A 71 -10.22 -36.20 17.37
C GLN A 71 -8.89 -36.97 17.54
N ALA A 72 -8.86 -38.27 17.20
CA ALA A 72 -7.62 -39.05 17.28
C ALA A 72 -6.61 -38.62 16.20
N ALA A 73 -7.07 -38.35 14.97
CA ALA A 73 -6.26 -37.83 13.89
C ALA A 73 -5.73 -36.42 14.20
N TYR A 74 -6.54 -35.58 14.86
CA TYR A 74 -6.12 -34.26 15.34
C TYR A 74 -4.98 -34.36 16.36
N LYS A 75 -5.15 -35.18 17.41
CA LYS A 75 -4.10 -35.45 18.41
C LYS A 75 -2.84 -36.07 17.80
N ALA A 76 -2.98 -36.90 16.77
CA ALA A 76 -1.86 -37.49 16.04
C ALA A 76 -1.23 -36.57 14.98
N LYS A 77 -1.72 -35.34 14.80
CA LYS A 77 -1.32 -34.40 13.74
C LYS A 77 -1.40 -34.98 12.32
N LYS A 78 -2.30 -35.94 12.10
CA LYS A 78 -2.50 -36.59 10.80
C LYS A 78 -3.57 -35.84 10.01
N GLN A 79 -3.16 -34.74 9.38
CA GLN A 79 -4.04 -33.92 8.54
C GLN A 79 -4.52 -34.70 7.31
N CYS A 80 -5.77 -34.52 6.93
CA CYS A 80 -6.31 -35.07 5.68
C CYS A 80 -5.65 -34.39 4.47
N SER A 81 -5.33 -35.20 3.46
CA SER A 81 -4.90 -34.69 2.16
C SER A 81 -6.01 -33.85 1.52
N PRO A 82 -5.72 -32.70 0.88
CA PRO A 82 -6.73 -31.91 0.17
C PRO A 82 -7.45 -32.68 -0.95
N ARG A 83 -6.81 -33.74 -1.48
CA ARG A 83 -7.37 -34.62 -2.54
C ARG A 83 -8.07 -35.86 -1.98
N LEU A 84 -8.14 -36.00 -0.66
CA LEU A 84 -8.82 -37.14 -0.03
C LEU A 84 -10.31 -37.07 -0.37
N SER A 85 -10.84 -38.15 -0.94
CA SER A 85 -12.26 -38.29 -1.22
C SER A 85 -13.05 -38.28 0.08
N LEU A 86 -14.19 -37.59 0.11
CA LEU A 86 -15.04 -37.59 1.31
C LEU A 86 -15.66 -38.97 1.59
N ASN A 87 -15.75 -39.84 0.57
CA ASN A 87 -16.20 -41.22 0.74
C ASN A 87 -15.20 -42.08 1.52
N GLU A 88 -13.96 -41.62 1.68
CA GLU A 88 -12.92 -42.29 2.48
C GLU A 88 -12.92 -41.83 3.95
N LEU A 89 -13.76 -40.84 4.30
CA LEU A 89 -13.96 -40.40 5.68
C LEU A 89 -15.04 -41.25 6.35
N ASP A 90 -14.89 -41.50 7.65
CA ASP A 90 -15.92 -42.17 8.43
C ASP A 90 -17.14 -41.25 8.55
N ALA A 91 -18.24 -41.64 7.92
CA ALA A 91 -19.50 -40.90 7.91
C ALA A 91 -20.10 -40.68 9.31
N ARG A 92 -19.64 -41.39 10.34
CA ARG A 92 -20.10 -41.24 11.73
C ARG A 92 -19.17 -40.41 12.60
N ALA A 93 -18.03 -39.96 12.07
CA ALA A 93 -17.05 -39.19 12.83
C ALA A 93 -17.26 -37.69 12.60
N THR A 94 -17.31 -36.91 13.69
CA THR A 94 -17.17 -35.45 13.63
C THR A 94 -15.75 -35.11 13.20
N LEU A 95 -15.63 -34.38 12.08
CA LEU A 95 -14.35 -33.87 11.61
C LEU A 95 -13.85 -32.75 12.52
N ILE A 96 -12.53 -32.66 12.70
CA ILE A 96 -11.93 -31.51 13.41
C ILE A 96 -11.38 -30.54 12.37
N VAL A 97 -11.84 -29.30 12.44
CA VAL A 97 -11.42 -28.22 11.55
C VAL A 97 -10.63 -27.22 12.39
N GLU A 98 -9.31 -27.32 12.30
CA GLU A 98 -8.41 -26.40 12.98
C GLU A 98 -8.34 -25.08 12.20
N VAL A 99 -8.78 -24.01 12.85
CA VAL A 99 -8.64 -22.63 12.39
C VAL A 99 -7.28 -22.14 12.85
N PRO A 100 -6.37 -21.74 11.93
CA PRO A 100 -5.06 -21.24 12.34
C PRO A 100 -5.23 -20.04 13.26
N THR A 101 -4.47 -20.01 14.35
CA THR A 101 -4.21 -18.76 15.04
C THR A 101 -3.51 -17.87 14.02
N GLN A 102 -4.12 -16.74 13.62
CA GLN A 102 -3.32 -15.64 13.12
C GLN A 102 -2.20 -15.48 14.15
N ARG A 103 -0.93 -15.56 13.73
CA ARG A 103 0.19 -15.26 14.63
C ARG A 103 0.11 -13.77 14.99
N LEU A 104 -0.78 -13.44 15.91
CA LEU A 104 -0.49 -12.53 16.98
C LEU A 104 0.55 -13.27 17.82
N VAL A 105 1.80 -12.83 17.70
CA VAL A 105 2.89 -13.31 18.55
C VAL A 105 2.40 -13.31 20.00
N PRO A 106 2.64 -14.38 20.79
CA PRO A 106 2.22 -14.43 22.17
C PRO A 106 2.74 -13.21 22.92
N ARG A 107 1.82 -12.50 23.58
CA ARG A 107 2.11 -11.53 24.63
C ARG A 107 3.21 -12.08 25.54
N ILE A 108 4.40 -11.50 25.47
CA ILE A 108 5.05 -11.18 26.74
C ILE A 108 4.06 -10.22 27.39
N VAL A 109 3.37 -10.69 28.42
CA VAL A 109 2.51 -9.86 29.24
C VAL A 109 3.45 -8.84 29.89
N ALA A 110 3.71 -7.76 29.18
CA ALA A 110 4.01 -6.50 29.81
C ALA A 110 2.84 -6.25 30.77
N PRO A 111 3.12 -5.92 32.04
CA PRO A 111 2.08 -5.68 33.03
C PRO A 111 1.12 -4.67 32.44
N ALA A 112 -0.18 -5.02 32.41
CA ALA A 112 -1.30 -4.26 31.86
C ALA A 112 -0.89 -2.86 31.40
N ALA A 113 -0.39 -2.77 30.15
CA ALA A 113 -0.17 -1.47 29.56
C ALA A 113 -1.54 -0.82 29.55
N GLU A 114 -1.68 0.29 30.29
CA GLU A 114 -2.86 1.14 30.30
C GLU A 114 -3.41 1.17 28.86
N LEU A 115 -4.63 0.69 28.68
CA LEU A 115 -5.35 0.81 27.41
C LEU A 115 -5.32 2.30 27.07
N MET A 116 -4.44 2.71 26.15
CA MET A 116 -4.45 4.08 25.67
C MET A 116 -5.82 4.28 25.03
N GLU A 117 -6.60 5.19 25.59
CA GLU A 117 -7.84 5.63 24.96
C GLU A 117 -7.49 6.20 23.57
N ILE A 118 -8.22 5.76 22.54
CA ILE A 118 -8.12 6.37 21.22
C ILE A 118 -8.40 7.86 21.39
N PRO A 119 -7.65 8.76 20.72
CA PRO A 119 -8.01 10.17 20.67
C PRO A 119 -9.49 10.35 20.32
N SER A 120 -10.21 11.14 21.10
CA SER A 120 -11.62 11.41 20.84
C SER A 120 -11.80 12.03 19.45
N THR A 121 -12.79 11.53 18.72
CA THR A 121 -13.14 12.06 17.41
C THR A 121 -13.86 13.41 17.55
N ILE A 122 -13.57 14.31 16.61
CA ILE A 122 -14.20 15.63 16.50
C ILE A 122 -14.94 15.66 15.17
N VAL A 123 -16.16 16.22 15.16
CA VAL A 123 -16.90 16.43 13.89
C VAL A 123 -16.10 17.34 12.98
N LEU A 124 -15.92 16.91 11.73
CA LEU A 124 -15.21 17.68 10.72
C LEU A 124 -16.04 18.92 10.37
N ASN A 125 -15.41 20.09 10.45
CA ASN A 125 -16.04 21.35 10.08
C ASN A 125 -16.23 21.43 8.57
N GLU A 126 -17.38 21.97 8.13
CA GLU A 126 -17.72 22.20 6.72
C GLU A 126 -17.57 20.95 5.82
N PRO A 127 -18.18 19.80 6.20
CA PRO A 127 -17.97 18.53 5.48
C PRO A 127 -18.35 18.61 4.00
N ASP A 128 -19.38 19.40 3.65
CA ASP A 128 -19.82 19.57 2.26
C ASP A 128 -18.73 20.21 1.39
N LYS A 129 -17.95 21.15 1.92
CA LYS A 129 -16.84 21.78 1.18
C LYS A 129 -15.68 20.82 0.95
N TYR A 130 -15.35 19.99 1.95
CA TYR A 130 -14.37 18.91 1.74
C TYR A 130 -14.85 17.89 0.70
N ALA A 131 -16.15 17.62 0.65
CA ALA A 131 -16.73 16.75 -0.36
C ALA A 131 -16.58 17.33 -1.77
N GLU A 132 -16.82 18.63 -1.96
CA GLU A 132 -16.59 19.34 -3.23
C GLU A 132 -15.14 19.21 -3.70
N GLU A 133 -14.16 19.28 -2.78
CA GLU A 133 -12.73 19.16 -3.06
C GLU A 133 -12.26 17.74 -3.46
N CYS A 134 -13.08 16.69 -3.36
CA CYS A 134 -12.57 15.33 -3.63
C CYS A 134 -13.56 14.34 -4.25
N THR A 135 -14.88 14.47 -4.07
CA THR A 135 -15.86 13.43 -4.47
C THR A 135 -15.94 13.16 -5.98
N SER A 136 -15.41 14.08 -6.79
CA SER A 136 -15.33 13.97 -8.25
C SER A 136 -13.91 13.64 -8.75
N LEU A 137 -13.03 13.15 -7.88
CA LEU A 137 -11.60 12.87 -8.18
C LEU A 137 -11.38 12.10 -9.49
N THR A 138 -12.19 11.07 -9.77
CA THR A 138 -12.08 10.26 -11.00
C THR A 138 -12.65 10.94 -12.25
N GLU A 139 -13.44 12.00 -12.06
CA GLU A 139 -14.13 12.77 -13.10
C GLU A 139 -13.44 14.10 -13.39
N TRP A 140 -12.47 14.49 -12.56
CA TRP A 140 -11.68 15.69 -12.73
C TRP A 140 -11.08 15.80 -14.13
N THR A 141 -11.19 17.01 -14.68
CA THR A 141 -10.59 17.37 -15.96
C THR A 141 -9.08 17.24 -15.86
N ILE A 142 -8.49 16.50 -16.80
CA ILE A 142 -7.04 16.33 -16.92
C ILE A 142 -6.40 17.60 -17.46
N ASN A 143 -5.11 17.78 -17.20
CA ASN A 143 -4.33 18.96 -17.57
C ASN A 143 -4.91 20.26 -17.00
N ALA A 144 -5.58 20.16 -15.84
CA ALA A 144 -6.19 21.28 -15.14
C ALA A 144 -5.73 21.32 -13.68
N VAL A 145 -5.81 22.51 -13.09
CA VAL A 145 -5.56 22.71 -11.66
C VAL A 145 -6.89 22.61 -10.92
N HIS A 146 -6.91 21.78 -9.88
CA HIS A 146 -8.02 21.65 -8.94
C HIS A 146 -7.62 22.24 -7.59
N GLU A 147 -8.54 22.99 -6.99
CA GLU A 147 -8.34 23.63 -5.70
C GLU A 147 -8.80 22.69 -4.59
N ILE A 148 -7.93 22.44 -3.63
CA ILE A 148 -8.15 21.61 -2.44
C ILE A 148 -7.71 22.34 -1.14
N PRO A 149 -8.14 23.60 -0.91
CA PRO A 149 -7.64 24.42 0.18
C PRO A 149 -7.92 23.87 1.58
N LEU A 150 -9.06 23.19 1.80
CA LEU A 150 -9.39 22.61 3.09
C LEU A 150 -8.56 21.36 3.37
N ILE A 151 -8.43 20.45 2.39
CA ILE A 151 -7.52 19.29 2.51
C ILE A 151 -6.09 19.76 2.75
N TRP A 152 -5.61 20.77 2.00
CA TRP A 152 -4.29 21.36 2.20
C TRP A 152 -4.10 21.92 3.61
N LYS A 153 -5.08 22.68 4.09
CA LYS A 153 -5.04 23.26 5.44
C LYS A 153 -5.02 22.16 6.50
N PHE A 154 -5.86 21.13 6.38
CA PHE A 154 -5.88 19.97 7.27
C PHE A 154 -4.51 19.27 7.31
N MET A 155 -3.90 19.08 6.13
CA MET A 155 -2.64 18.36 6.01
C MET A 155 -1.41 19.18 6.41
N SER A 156 -1.52 20.50 6.57
CA SER A 156 -0.41 21.43 6.79
C SER A 156 0.49 21.03 7.98
N SER A 157 -0.11 20.61 9.10
CA SER A 157 0.60 20.13 10.29
C SER A 157 0.93 18.64 10.28
N LEU A 158 0.54 17.91 9.21
CA LEU A 158 0.67 16.46 9.09
C LEU A 158 1.65 16.09 7.96
N GLY A 159 2.69 16.92 7.77
CA GLY A 159 3.69 16.77 6.72
C GLY A 159 3.32 17.39 5.37
N GLY A 160 2.14 17.99 5.25
CA GLY A 160 1.63 18.64 4.04
C GLY A 160 1.23 17.66 2.93
N CYS A 161 0.52 18.17 1.93
CA CYS A 161 0.18 17.44 0.71
C CYS A 161 0.43 18.27 -0.56
N THR A 162 0.23 19.58 -0.51
CA THR A 162 0.58 20.55 -1.58
C THR A 162 1.21 21.79 -0.95
N SER A 163 1.78 22.69 -1.76
CA SER A 163 2.40 23.94 -1.29
C SER A 163 1.37 25.04 -1.03
N ASN A 164 0.24 25.04 -1.75
CA ASN A 164 -0.67 26.19 -1.84
C ASN A 164 -2.14 25.80 -2.01
N GLY A 165 -2.54 24.57 -1.70
CA GLY A 165 -3.91 24.11 -1.93
C GLY A 165 -4.23 23.77 -3.39
N LYS A 166 -3.29 23.93 -4.33
CA LYS A 166 -3.52 23.60 -5.74
C LYS A 166 -2.98 22.22 -6.08
N PHE A 167 -3.72 21.49 -6.91
CA PHE A 167 -3.33 20.19 -7.38
C PHE A 167 -3.54 20.07 -8.89
N PHE A 168 -2.43 20.01 -9.63
CA PHE A 168 -2.47 19.80 -11.07
C PHE A 168 -2.72 18.32 -11.36
N TRP A 169 -3.79 18.03 -12.10
CA TRP A 169 -4.27 16.67 -12.34
C TRP A 169 -3.88 16.19 -13.73
N ARG A 170 -2.93 15.25 -13.82
CA ARG A 170 -2.49 14.69 -15.11
C ARG A 170 -3.36 13.51 -15.53
N LEU A 171 -3.18 13.09 -16.78
CA LEU A 171 -3.74 11.83 -17.27
C LEU A 171 -3.29 10.67 -16.38
N GLU A 172 -2.00 10.59 -16.05
CA GLU A 172 -1.42 9.51 -15.26
C GLU A 172 -2.01 9.45 -13.85
N ASP A 173 -2.25 10.60 -13.21
CA ASP A 173 -2.88 10.67 -11.89
C ASP A 173 -4.33 10.16 -11.96
N LYS A 174 -5.07 10.54 -13.01
CA LYS A 174 -6.41 10.01 -13.30
C LYS A 174 -6.41 8.50 -13.52
N GLN A 175 -5.47 7.98 -14.31
CA GLN A 175 -5.38 6.55 -14.60
C GLN A 175 -5.11 5.76 -13.33
N VAL A 176 -4.15 6.21 -12.50
CA VAL A 176 -3.84 5.58 -11.21
C VAL A 176 -5.04 5.63 -10.27
N ALA A 177 -5.69 6.79 -10.11
CA ALA A 177 -6.88 6.89 -9.27
C ALA A 177 -7.99 5.94 -9.76
N SER A 178 -8.24 5.90 -11.06
CA SER A 178 -9.24 5.00 -11.67
C SER A 178 -8.91 3.53 -11.45
N ILE A 179 -7.63 3.15 -11.59
CA ILE A 179 -7.13 1.79 -11.33
C ILE A 179 -7.38 1.37 -9.87
N LEU A 180 -7.09 2.26 -8.92
CA LEU A 180 -7.28 2.00 -7.50
C LEU A 180 -8.77 1.87 -7.16
N VAL A 181 -9.58 2.83 -7.61
CA VAL A 181 -11.03 2.87 -7.35
C VAL A 181 -11.75 1.68 -7.99
N ASP A 182 -11.45 1.36 -9.25
CA ASP A 182 -11.97 0.17 -9.93
C ASP A 182 -11.59 -1.10 -9.17
N GLY A 183 -10.31 -1.24 -8.81
CA GLY A 183 -9.82 -2.41 -8.08
C GLY A 183 -10.47 -2.59 -6.71
N TRP A 184 -10.95 -1.52 -6.09
CA TRP A 184 -11.56 -1.56 -4.76
C TRP A 184 -13.07 -1.72 -4.76
N PHE A 185 -13.77 -1.11 -5.73
CA PHE A 185 -15.21 -0.94 -5.67
C PHE A 185 -15.97 -1.50 -6.88
N ARG A 186 -15.30 -1.83 -7.99
CA ARG A 186 -15.99 -2.43 -9.13
C ARG A 186 -16.49 -3.83 -8.75
N GLU A 187 -17.78 -4.06 -8.95
CA GLU A 187 -18.38 -5.38 -8.80
C GLU A 187 -17.87 -6.37 -9.87
N SER A 188 -17.69 -7.63 -9.46
CA SER A 188 -17.37 -8.69 -10.41
C SER A 188 -18.62 -9.05 -11.19
N THR A 189 -18.50 -9.15 -12.52
CA THR A 189 -19.58 -9.60 -13.40
C THR A 189 -19.17 -10.86 -14.14
N TYR A 190 -20.15 -11.57 -14.71
CA TYR A 190 -19.88 -12.77 -15.51
C TYR A 190 -18.97 -12.43 -16.70
N GLY A 191 -17.80 -13.07 -16.78
CA GLY A 191 -16.79 -12.79 -17.80
C GLY A 191 -15.86 -11.61 -17.51
N ASN A 192 -16.08 -10.84 -16.43
CA ASN A 192 -15.21 -9.73 -16.02
C ASN A 192 -15.07 -9.67 -14.49
N ILE A 193 -14.28 -10.61 -13.97
CA ILE A 193 -13.98 -10.71 -12.54
C ILE A 193 -13.06 -9.55 -12.12
N ASN A 194 -13.39 -8.90 -11.01
CA ASN A 194 -12.48 -7.95 -10.39
C ASN A 194 -11.40 -8.69 -9.58
N VAL A 195 -10.33 -9.05 -10.28
CA VAL A 195 -9.16 -9.77 -9.73
C VAL A 195 -8.37 -8.96 -8.70
N ARG A 196 -8.71 -7.69 -8.46
CA ARG A 196 -8.06 -6.80 -7.49
C ARG A 196 -8.91 -6.58 -6.23
N THR A 197 -10.15 -7.07 -6.21
CA THR A 197 -11.01 -7.04 -5.03
C THR A 197 -10.25 -7.60 -3.84
N ASN A 198 -10.34 -6.93 -2.69
CA ASN A 198 -9.66 -7.31 -1.44
C ASN A 198 -8.13 -7.30 -1.46
N LYS A 199 -7.46 -7.01 -2.58
CA LYS A 199 -6.00 -6.87 -2.59
C LYS A 199 -5.53 -5.56 -1.97
N LYS A 200 -4.31 -5.59 -1.43
CA LYS A 200 -3.51 -4.43 -1.04
C LYS A 200 -2.98 -3.74 -2.28
N SER A 201 -3.05 -2.42 -2.29
CA SER A 201 -2.62 -1.60 -3.41
C SER A 201 -1.32 -0.88 -3.06
N ILE A 202 -0.24 -1.19 -3.76
CA ILE A 202 1.07 -0.59 -3.51
C ILE A 202 1.34 0.44 -4.59
N LEU A 203 1.13 1.71 -4.26
CA LEU A 203 1.44 2.86 -5.09
C LEU A 203 2.95 3.14 -5.03
N MET A 204 3.66 2.80 -6.10
CA MET A 204 5.09 3.02 -6.25
C MET A 204 5.38 4.17 -7.22
N GLY A 205 6.62 4.64 -7.24
CA GLY A 205 7.09 5.67 -8.18
C GLY A 205 8.27 6.41 -7.59
N SER A 206 9.05 7.12 -8.40
CA SER A 206 10.26 7.79 -7.92
C SER A 206 9.95 8.84 -6.83
N PRO A 207 10.90 9.15 -5.93
CA PRO A 207 10.73 10.21 -4.94
C PRO A 207 10.28 11.52 -5.57
N GLY A 208 9.40 12.26 -4.89
CA GLY A 208 9.03 13.61 -5.29
C GLY A 208 7.95 13.75 -6.35
N ILE A 209 7.38 12.67 -6.88
CA ILE A 209 6.41 12.71 -8.00
C ILE A 209 4.93 12.92 -7.60
N GLY A 210 4.62 13.11 -6.31
CA GLY A 210 3.25 13.42 -5.84
C GLY A 210 2.45 12.27 -5.22
N LYS A 211 3.06 11.10 -4.97
CA LYS A 211 2.36 9.92 -4.37
C LYS A 211 1.64 10.24 -3.06
N SER A 212 2.32 10.93 -2.14
CA SER A 212 1.78 11.28 -0.83
C SER A 212 0.61 12.27 -0.94
N THR A 213 0.66 13.17 -1.93
CA THR A 213 -0.44 14.09 -2.27
C THR A 213 -1.65 13.30 -2.75
N LEU A 214 -1.46 12.39 -3.71
CA LEU A 214 -2.53 11.52 -4.21
C LEU A 214 -3.13 10.68 -3.08
N LEU A 215 -2.31 10.03 -2.25
CA LEU A 215 -2.80 9.25 -1.11
C LEU A 215 -3.62 10.09 -0.13
N SER A 216 -3.20 11.32 0.13
CA SER A 216 -3.94 12.24 1.02
C SER A 216 -5.31 12.56 0.43
N VAL A 217 -5.41 12.97 -0.84
CA VAL A 217 -6.69 13.25 -1.51
C VAL A 217 -7.57 12.00 -1.59
N MET A 218 -6.97 10.83 -1.87
CA MET A 218 -7.68 9.54 -1.87
C MET A 218 -8.29 9.20 -0.49
N ALA A 219 -7.63 9.55 0.62
CA ALA A 219 -8.17 9.32 1.97
C ALA A 219 -9.49 10.08 2.18
N PHE A 220 -9.54 11.36 1.79
CA PHE A 220 -10.77 12.15 1.83
C PHE A 220 -11.83 11.62 0.87
N TYR A 221 -11.43 11.32 -0.37
CA TYR A 221 -12.32 10.74 -1.38
C TYR A 221 -13.00 9.45 -0.89
N LEU A 222 -12.26 8.54 -0.25
CA LEU A 222 -12.78 7.29 0.30
C LEU A 222 -13.86 7.51 1.37
N VAL A 223 -13.66 8.50 2.25
CA VAL A 223 -14.60 8.82 3.33
C VAL A 223 -15.84 9.49 2.74
N PHE A 224 -15.67 10.50 1.89
CA PHE A 224 -16.80 11.28 1.37
C PHE A 224 -17.61 10.54 0.30
N LYS A 225 -16.95 9.83 -0.63
CA LYS A 225 -17.64 9.12 -1.72
C LYS A 225 -18.15 7.76 -1.27
N TYR A 226 -17.33 7.01 -0.53
CA TYR A 226 -17.60 5.59 -0.21
C TYR A 226 -17.90 5.32 1.26
N LYS A 227 -17.90 6.35 2.13
CA LYS A 227 -18.18 6.23 3.57
C LYS A 227 -17.29 5.18 4.24
N LYS A 228 -16.04 5.05 3.78
CA LYS A 228 -15.03 4.18 4.40
C LYS A 228 -14.29 4.94 5.48
N ASN A 229 -14.11 4.32 6.63
CA ASN A 229 -13.29 4.89 7.70
C ASN A 229 -11.84 4.67 7.34
N VAL A 230 -11.03 5.72 7.38
CA VAL A 230 -9.65 5.72 6.89
C VAL A 230 -8.72 6.17 8.00
N LEU A 231 -7.73 5.34 8.30
CA LEU A 231 -6.59 5.69 9.15
C LEU A 231 -5.37 5.84 8.26
N VAL A 232 -4.70 6.99 8.30
CA VAL A 232 -3.49 7.25 7.53
C VAL A 232 -2.30 7.38 8.46
N TYR A 233 -1.32 6.49 8.33
CA TYR A 233 -0.06 6.57 9.07
C TYR A 233 1.07 6.97 8.12
N ARG A 234 1.70 8.11 8.40
CA ARG A 234 2.72 8.72 7.56
C ARG A 234 4.08 8.69 8.23
N ARG A 235 5.07 8.13 7.55
CA ARG A 235 6.48 8.27 7.89
C ARG A 235 7.05 9.49 7.17
N LEU A 236 7.36 10.52 7.94
CA LEU A 236 7.94 11.76 7.42
C LEU A 236 9.47 11.66 7.49
N THR A 237 10.14 12.19 6.46
CA THR A 237 11.61 12.10 6.32
C THR A 237 12.29 13.47 6.35
N LYS A 238 11.54 14.56 6.54
CA LYS A 238 12.12 15.91 6.68
C LYS A 238 12.71 16.05 8.09
N PHE A 239 13.84 16.74 8.19
CA PHE A 239 14.44 17.13 9.47
C PHE A 239 13.38 17.82 10.35
N GLU A 240 13.30 17.46 11.63
CA GLU A 240 12.29 17.93 12.62
C GLU A 240 10.83 17.45 12.44
N GLN A 241 10.51 16.72 11.37
CA GLN A 241 9.19 16.11 11.20
C GLN A 241 9.23 14.64 11.64
N GLU A 242 8.52 14.35 12.73
CA GLU A 242 8.27 12.97 13.14
C GLU A 242 7.05 12.40 12.42
N ASN A 243 6.91 11.07 12.47
CA ASN A 243 5.75 10.38 11.92
C ASN A 243 4.45 10.98 12.46
N CYS A 244 3.38 10.91 11.68
CA CYS A 244 2.07 11.38 12.10
C CYS A 244 0.99 10.40 11.68
N ILE A 245 -0.13 10.46 12.37
CA ILE A 245 -1.30 9.65 12.06
C ILE A 245 -2.54 10.52 12.09
N PHE A 246 -3.48 10.28 11.19
CA PHE A 246 -4.80 10.90 11.25
C PHE A 246 -5.87 9.90 10.84
N TYR A 247 -7.05 10.09 11.40
CA TYR A 247 -8.23 9.30 11.13
C TYR A 247 -9.32 10.19 10.56
N LEU A 248 -10.05 9.67 9.57
CA LEU A 248 -11.27 10.23 9.03
C LEU A 248 -12.32 9.11 9.05
N GLY A 249 -13.44 9.33 9.74
CA GLY A 249 -14.51 8.35 9.89
C GLY A 249 -15.87 8.91 9.48
N TYR A 250 -16.79 8.03 9.13
CA TYR A 250 -18.21 8.35 8.97
C TYR A 250 -19.00 7.70 10.10
N GLU A 251 -19.39 8.51 11.09
CA GLU A 251 -20.03 8.09 12.34
C GLU A 251 -21.34 8.86 12.51
N ASP A 252 -22.45 8.14 12.73
CA ASP A 252 -23.80 8.72 12.93
C ASP A 252 -24.21 9.78 11.90
N GLY A 253 -23.91 9.50 10.63
CA GLY A 253 -24.26 10.39 9.51
C GLY A 253 -23.32 11.59 9.33
N LYS A 254 -22.27 11.72 10.15
CA LYS A 254 -21.31 12.82 10.14
C LYS A 254 -19.91 12.33 9.83
N VAL A 255 -19.11 13.19 9.19
CA VAL A 255 -17.68 12.95 9.06
C VAL A 255 -16.99 13.43 10.33
N VAL A 256 -16.17 12.58 10.92
CA VAL A 256 -15.39 12.88 12.12
C VAL A 256 -13.91 12.64 11.89
N HIS A 257 -13.06 13.22 12.71
CA HIS A 257 -11.62 13.08 12.58
C HIS A 257 -10.88 13.19 13.91
N PHE A 258 -9.64 12.68 13.92
CA PHE A 258 -8.62 13.07 14.88
C PHE A 258 -7.26 13.04 14.19
N ALA A 259 -6.26 13.70 14.79
CA ALA A 259 -4.89 13.64 14.30
C ALA A 259 -3.90 13.65 15.46
N VAL A 260 -2.83 12.87 15.33
CA VAL A 260 -1.72 12.81 16.29
C VAL A 260 -0.43 13.11 15.53
N GLN A 261 0.15 14.27 15.85
CA GLN A 261 1.49 14.64 15.39
C GLN A 261 2.54 13.89 16.21
N ARG A 262 3.73 13.68 15.65
CA ARG A 262 4.84 13.01 16.36
C ARG A 262 4.45 11.64 16.94
N CYS A 263 3.66 10.89 16.17
CA CYS A 263 3.14 9.59 16.55
C CYS A 263 4.22 8.52 16.41
N LYS A 264 4.63 7.94 17.54
CA LYS A 264 5.58 6.82 17.55
C LYS A 264 4.90 5.53 17.04
N THR A 265 5.69 4.65 16.43
CA THR A 265 5.18 3.39 15.86
C THR A 265 4.33 2.54 16.82
N PRO A 266 4.71 2.33 18.10
CA PRO A 266 3.85 1.59 19.03
C PRO A 266 2.48 2.25 19.22
N ASN A 267 2.42 3.58 19.30
CA ASN A 267 1.17 4.31 19.45
C ASN A 267 0.29 4.18 18.19
N ALA A 268 0.90 4.25 17.00
CA ALA A 268 0.18 4.05 15.75
C ALA A 268 -0.43 2.65 15.63
N ILE A 269 0.31 1.62 16.06
CA ILE A 269 -0.18 0.23 16.10
C ILE A 269 -1.36 0.13 17.09
N ASN A 270 -1.21 0.64 18.31
CA ASN A 270 -2.28 0.58 19.32
C ASN A 270 -3.55 1.31 18.86
N ILE A 271 -3.43 2.50 18.25
CA ILE A 271 -4.58 3.23 17.70
C ILE A 271 -5.29 2.40 16.63
N TYR A 272 -4.53 1.78 15.73
CA TYR A 272 -5.11 0.97 14.66
C TYR A 272 -5.79 -0.29 15.19
N GLU A 273 -5.14 -1.01 16.12
CA GLU A 273 -5.71 -2.21 16.76
C GLU A 273 -7.00 -1.88 17.49
N GLU A 274 -7.05 -0.78 18.23
CA GLU A 274 -8.23 -0.36 18.99
C GLU A 274 -9.36 0.08 18.05
N LEU A 275 -9.07 0.78 16.94
CA LEU A 275 -10.07 1.10 15.91
C LEU A 275 -10.66 -0.16 15.27
N ILE A 276 -9.81 -1.13 14.93
CA ILE A 276 -10.26 -2.43 14.41
C ILE A 276 -11.11 -3.17 15.46
N ARG A 277 -10.71 -3.15 16.73
CA ARG A 277 -11.44 -3.81 17.82
C ARG A 277 -12.84 -3.22 17.98
N GLN A 278 -12.98 -1.90 17.84
CA GLN A 278 -14.27 -1.21 18.01
C GLN A 278 -15.16 -1.30 16.77
N GLN A 279 -14.60 -1.25 15.56
CA GLN A 279 -15.36 -1.04 14.33
C GLN A 279 -15.28 -2.20 13.32
N GLY A 280 -14.36 -3.13 13.51
CA GLY A 280 -14.06 -4.23 12.58
C GLY A 280 -13.06 -3.85 11.48
N ILE A 281 -12.24 -4.83 11.09
CA ILE A 281 -11.14 -4.64 10.13
C ILE A 281 -11.64 -4.28 8.71
N SER A 282 -12.84 -4.72 8.34
CA SER A 282 -13.45 -4.43 7.04
C SER A 282 -13.95 -2.99 6.90
N ARG A 283 -14.20 -2.31 8.03
CA ARG A 283 -14.65 -0.90 8.07
C ARG A 283 -13.49 0.09 8.11
N VAL A 284 -12.40 -0.24 8.79
CA VAL A 284 -11.24 0.65 8.99
C VAL A 284 -10.14 0.34 7.97
N TRP A 285 -9.97 1.22 6.99
CA TRP A 285 -8.92 1.12 5.98
C TRP A 285 -7.68 1.85 6.42
N LEU A 286 -6.59 1.10 6.60
CA LEU A 286 -5.28 1.67 6.87
C LEU A 286 -4.55 2.03 5.56
N LEU A 287 -4.12 3.28 5.43
CA LEU A 287 -3.24 3.76 4.37
C LEU A 287 -1.88 4.12 4.95
N LEU A 288 -0.81 3.67 4.30
CA LEU A 288 0.56 3.92 4.73
C LEU A 288 1.26 4.84 3.73
N ASP A 289 1.97 5.85 4.22
CA ASP A 289 2.74 6.79 3.41
C ASP A 289 4.20 6.85 3.86
N GLY A 290 5.14 6.76 2.92
CA GLY A 290 6.57 6.93 3.19
C GLY A 290 7.29 5.70 3.77
N PHE A 291 6.60 4.57 3.94
CA PHE A 291 7.21 3.32 4.41
C PHE A 291 7.90 2.54 3.27
N ARG A 292 9.04 1.90 3.59
CA ARG A 292 9.61 0.84 2.74
C ARG A 292 8.80 -0.43 2.97
N TYR A 293 8.41 -1.14 1.92
CA TYR A 293 7.53 -2.31 2.04
C TYR A 293 8.07 -3.38 3.00
N GLN A 294 9.37 -3.65 2.95
CA GLN A 294 10.03 -4.61 3.84
C GLN A 294 10.19 -4.15 5.30
N ASP A 295 10.04 -2.85 5.56
CA ASP A 295 10.18 -2.26 6.90
C ASP A 295 8.83 -2.00 7.57
N ILE A 296 7.71 -2.43 6.96
CA ILE A 296 6.39 -2.18 7.53
C ILE A 296 6.28 -2.95 8.86
N PRO A 297 6.02 -2.25 9.98
CA PRO A 297 5.85 -2.87 11.28
C PRO A 297 4.70 -3.89 11.26
N GLU A 298 4.85 -5.00 11.97
CA GLU A 298 3.93 -6.13 11.91
C GLU A 298 2.46 -5.75 12.17
N GLY A 299 2.20 -4.92 13.18
CA GLY A 299 0.86 -4.47 13.57
C GLY A 299 0.14 -3.60 12.53
N VAL A 300 0.83 -3.13 11.48
CA VAL A 300 0.24 -2.30 10.41
C VAL A 300 0.33 -2.96 9.03
N ARG A 301 0.65 -4.26 8.96
CA ARG A 301 0.77 -5.00 7.68
C ARG A 301 -0.56 -5.27 6.98
N THR A 302 -1.70 -5.11 7.65
CA THR A 302 -3.04 -5.29 7.07
C THR A 302 -3.53 -4.07 6.27
N PHE A 303 -2.65 -3.10 6.02
CA PHE A 303 -2.94 -1.91 5.21
C PHE A 303 -3.65 -2.22 3.88
N LYS A 304 -4.52 -1.30 3.47
CA LYS A 304 -5.23 -1.35 2.19
C LYS A 304 -4.40 -0.71 1.06
N MET A 305 -3.70 0.39 1.37
CA MET A 305 -2.85 1.11 0.42
C MET A 305 -1.50 1.46 1.04
N LEU A 306 -0.44 1.39 0.24
CA LEU A 306 0.90 1.88 0.59
C LEU A 306 1.40 2.81 -0.50
N ALA A 307 1.75 4.05 -0.18
CA ALA A 307 2.55 4.93 -1.03
C ALA A 307 4.03 4.82 -0.65
N THR A 308 4.86 4.34 -1.57
CA THR A 308 6.30 4.12 -1.32
C THR A 308 7.16 4.56 -2.50
N SER A 309 8.34 5.11 -2.22
CA SER A 309 9.26 5.59 -3.27
C SER A 309 10.23 4.51 -3.78
N GLN A 310 10.23 3.33 -3.18
CA GLN A 310 11.14 2.25 -3.53
C GLN A 310 10.47 1.20 -4.40
N GLN A 311 11.29 0.50 -5.20
CA GLN A 311 10.83 -0.70 -5.88
C GLN A 311 10.46 -1.76 -4.85
N VAL A 312 9.25 -2.29 -4.94
CA VAL A 312 8.82 -3.46 -4.17
C VAL A 312 9.09 -4.69 -5.03
N ASN A 313 9.49 -5.83 -4.47
CA ASN A 313 9.49 -7.10 -5.20
C ASN A 313 8.57 -8.08 -4.47
N LEU A 314 7.35 -8.22 -4.99
CA LEU A 314 6.37 -9.15 -4.42
C LEU A 314 6.78 -10.57 -4.77
N LYS A 315 6.93 -11.40 -3.75
CA LYS A 315 7.09 -12.85 -3.89
C LYS A 315 5.78 -13.46 -4.41
N SER A 316 5.84 -14.65 -5.01
CA SER A 316 4.70 -15.26 -5.71
C SER A 316 3.43 -15.37 -4.86
N GLN A 317 3.57 -15.75 -3.60
CA GLN A 317 2.49 -15.82 -2.61
C GLN A 317 1.92 -14.45 -2.23
N GLU A 318 2.71 -13.38 -2.28
CA GLU A 318 2.20 -12.04 -1.94
C GLU A 318 1.37 -11.45 -3.09
N ARG A 319 1.57 -11.92 -4.33
CA ARG A 319 0.83 -11.46 -5.52
C ARG A 319 -0.65 -11.86 -5.50
N VAL A 320 -1.01 -12.84 -4.66
CA VAL A 320 -2.42 -13.21 -4.45
C VAL A 320 -3.15 -12.17 -3.60
N ASP A 321 -2.43 -11.44 -2.74
CA ASP A 321 -3.01 -10.51 -1.77
C ASP A 321 -2.64 -9.05 -2.03
N ALA A 322 -1.66 -8.78 -2.91
CA ALA A 322 -1.17 -7.44 -3.20
C ALA A 322 -0.85 -7.28 -4.69
N TYR A 323 -0.95 -6.04 -5.16
CA TYR A 323 -0.46 -5.64 -6.48
C TYR A 323 0.26 -4.30 -6.39
N CYS A 324 1.17 -4.08 -7.34
CA CYS A 324 1.87 -2.82 -7.50
C CYS A 324 1.20 -1.97 -8.57
N CYS A 325 1.10 -0.67 -8.32
CA CYS A 325 0.65 0.33 -9.27
C CYS A 325 1.69 1.44 -9.31
N LEU A 326 2.22 1.74 -10.49
CA LEU A 326 3.18 2.80 -10.69
C LEU A 326 2.45 4.13 -10.87
N LEU A 327 2.83 5.13 -10.08
CA LEU A 327 2.64 6.54 -10.43
C LEU A 327 3.91 7.01 -11.15
N PRO A 328 3.85 7.21 -12.47
CA PRO A 328 5.03 7.56 -13.24
C PRO A 328 5.48 8.99 -12.96
N CYS A 329 6.77 9.24 -13.25
CA CYS A 329 7.37 10.56 -13.21
C CYS A 329 6.67 11.56 -14.14
N TRP A 330 6.98 12.84 -13.93
CA TRP A 330 6.35 13.91 -14.68
C TRP A 330 7.02 14.09 -16.04
N ALA A 331 6.23 14.11 -17.11
CA ALA A 331 6.75 14.48 -18.41
C ALA A 331 7.06 15.98 -18.44
N LYS A 332 8.02 16.39 -19.28
CA LYS A 332 8.41 17.80 -19.47
C LYS A 332 7.19 18.71 -19.69
N LYS A 333 6.26 18.29 -20.56
CA LYS A 333 5.02 19.02 -20.84
C LYS A 333 4.17 19.29 -19.60
N ASP A 334 4.08 18.32 -18.67
CA ASP A 334 3.24 18.43 -17.48
C ASP A 334 3.92 19.30 -16.42
N LEU A 335 5.26 19.21 -16.32
CA LEU A 335 6.06 20.10 -15.47
C LEU A 335 5.89 21.56 -15.90
N TRP A 336 5.85 21.82 -17.20
CA TRP A 336 5.63 23.16 -17.72
C TRP A 336 4.22 23.66 -17.38
N LEU A 337 3.21 22.80 -17.52
CA LEU A 337 1.84 23.16 -17.16
C LEU A 337 1.71 23.47 -15.67
N VAL A 338 2.25 22.63 -14.78
CA VAL A 338 2.19 22.91 -13.32
C VAL A 338 3.04 24.14 -12.95
N GLY A 339 4.23 24.31 -13.51
CA GLY A 339 5.05 25.48 -13.25
C GLY A 339 4.36 26.78 -13.67
N HIS A 340 3.61 26.74 -14.79
CA HIS A 340 2.90 27.91 -15.29
C HIS A 340 1.61 28.16 -14.49
N LEU A 341 0.75 27.15 -14.37
CA LEU A 341 -0.60 27.30 -13.81
C LEU A 341 -0.61 27.38 -12.27
N VAL A 342 0.35 26.76 -11.60
CA VAL A 342 0.39 26.69 -10.13
C VAL A 342 1.43 27.64 -9.54
N TYR A 343 2.61 27.73 -10.16
CA TYR A 343 3.75 28.46 -9.61
C TYR A 343 4.08 29.77 -10.35
N ASN A 344 3.40 30.06 -11.47
CA ASN A 344 3.64 31.24 -12.30
C ASN A 344 5.12 31.42 -12.73
N PHE A 345 5.84 30.32 -12.97
CA PHE A 345 7.21 30.38 -13.49
C PHE A 345 7.23 30.94 -14.91
N ALA A 346 8.26 31.73 -15.23
CA ALA A 346 8.46 32.24 -16.58
C ALA A 346 8.96 31.12 -17.49
N THR A 347 8.56 31.13 -18.77
CA THR A 347 8.95 30.10 -19.76
C THR A 347 10.45 29.89 -19.84
N LYS A 348 11.24 30.97 -19.74
CA LYS A 348 12.71 30.91 -19.76
C LYS A 348 13.29 30.11 -18.58
N ASP A 349 12.62 30.11 -17.43
CA ASP A 349 13.08 29.42 -16.22
C ASP A 349 12.71 27.93 -16.29
N MET A 350 11.68 27.56 -17.07
CA MET A 350 11.19 26.18 -17.17
C MET A 350 12.21 25.22 -17.79
N GLU A 351 12.94 25.69 -18.81
CA GLU A 351 13.99 24.90 -19.46
C GLU A 351 15.13 24.59 -18.49
N GLU A 352 15.64 25.62 -17.81
CA GLU A 352 16.70 25.47 -16.82
C GLU A 352 16.26 24.58 -15.65
N ARG A 353 15.04 24.78 -15.12
CA ARG A 353 14.50 23.94 -14.05
C ARG A 353 14.42 22.47 -14.47
N PHE A 354 13.93 22.19 -15.68
CA PHE A 354 13.84 20.82 -16.20
C PHE A 354 15.22 20.20 -16.44
N TYR A 355 16.18 20.96 -16.98
CA TYR A 355 17.56 20.53 -17.19
C TYR A 355 18.19 19.97 -15.91
N TYR A 356 17.93 20.62 -14.77
CA TYR A 356 18.38 20.14 -13.46
C TYR A 356 17.47 19.04 -12.89
N SER A 357 16.16 19.25 -12.81
CA SER A 357 15.26 18.38 -12.05
C SER A 357 14.91 17.07 -12.74
N GLY A 358 14.99 17.02 -14.07
CA GLY A 358 14.31 15.99 -14.86
C GLY A 358 12.82 15.91 -14.51
N GLY A 359 12.26 14.70 -14.49
CA GLY A 359 10.86 14.38 -14.18
C GLY A 359 10.42 14.48 -12.71
N SER A 360 11.25 15.04 -11.81
CA SER A 360 10.90 15.23 -10.40
C SER A 360 10.17 16.56 -10.17
N VAL A 361 8.86 16.52 -9.95
CA VAL A 361 8.08 17.75 -9.64
C VAL A 361 8.51 18.39 -8.32
N ARG A 362 8.98 17.60 -7.33
CA ARG A 362 9.51 18.14 -6.08
C ARG A 362 10.72 19.05 -6.32
N GLU A 363 11.70 18.57 -7.08
CA GLU A 363 12.91 19.35 -7.34
C GLU A 363 12.59 20.51 -8.31
N PHE A 364 11.78 20.27 -9.34
CA PHE A 364 11.36 21.30 -10.30
C PHE A 364 10.69 22.53 -9.65
N THR A 365 9.95 22.32 -8.55
CA THR A 365 9.18 23.33 -7.84
C THR A 365 9.91 23.98 -6.66
N LEU A 366 11.22 23.71 -6.50
CA LEU A 366 12.04 24.45 -5.55
C LEU A 366 12.11 25.95 -5.89
N ALA A 367 12.47 26.77 -4.90
CA ALA A 367 12.40 28.22 -5.02
C ALA A 367 13.27 28.74 -6.18
N THR A 368 14.52 28.27 -6.28
CA THR A 368 15.49 28.72 -7.29
C THR A 368 16.12 27.57 -8.04
N SER A 369 16.60 27.81 -9.27
CA SER A 369 17.36 26.82 -10.06
C SER A 369 18.61 26.33 -9.33
N GLU A 370 19.24 27.17 -8.51
CA GLU A 370 20.42 26.82 -7.71
C GLU A 370 20.06 25.82 -6.60
N ASP A 371 18.88 25.92 -5.99
CA ASP A 371 18.41 24.92 -5.02
C ASP A 371 18.22 23.55 -5.70
N ILE A 372 17.71 23.54 -6.94
CA ILE A 372 17.57 22.31 -7.74
C ILE A 372 18.94 21.70 -8.01
N ARG A 373 19.88 22.54 -8.47
CA ARG A 373 21.25 22.12 -8.76
C ARG A 373 21.91 21.50 -7.53
N ASN A 374 21.84 22.16 -6.38
CA ASN A 374 22.40 21.66 -5.12
C ASN A 374 21.79 20.31 -4.71
N ALA A 375 20.47 20.17 -4.81
CA ALA A 375 19.79 18.92 -4.51
C ALA A 375 20.25 17.76 -5.41
N ILE A 376 20.49 18.03 -6.69
CA ILE A 376 21.00 17.04 -7.65
C ILE A 376 22.49 16.76 -7.41
N ASP A 377 23.29 17.77 -7.08
CA ASP A 377 24.71 17.57 -6.75
C ASP A 377 24.90 16.71 -5.50
N GLU A 378 24.10 16.93 -4.46
CA GLU A 378 24.06 16.05 -3.28
C GLU A 378 23.69 14.61 -3.67
N ALA A 379 22.64 14.42 -4.46
CA ALA A 379 22.22 13.09 -4.92
C ALA A 379 23.31 12.41 -5.75
N CYS A 380 23.95 13.13 -6.67
CA CYS A 380 25.07 12.63 -7.47
C CYS A 380 26.28 12.27 -6.60
N SER A 381 26.61 13.07 -5.59
CA SER A 381 27.77 12.84 -4.72
C SER A 381 27.63 11.53 -3.91
N GLY A 382 26.41 11.18 -3.50
CA GLY A 382 26.10 9.95 -2.75
C GLY A 382 26.05 8.66 -3.58
N VAL A 383 26.43 8.69 -4.86
CA VAL A 383 26.49 7.50 -5.72
C VAL A 383 27.90 6.93 -5.76
N ASP A 384 28.05 5.68 -5.31
CA ASP A 384 29.31 4.92 -5.38
C ASP A 384 29.43 4.09 -6.68
N GLY A 385 28.32 3.53 -7.17
CA GLY A 385 28.28 2.62 -8.32
C GLY A 385 27.89 3.29 -9.64
N ILE A 386 28.61 4.32 -10.08
CA ILE A 386 28.22 5.17 -11.22
C ILE A 386 28.02 4.38 -12.52
N SER A 387 28.93 3.46 -12.85
CA SER A 387 28.81 2.64 -14.08
C SER A 387 27.53 1.80 -14.08
N ASN A 388 27.19 1.20 -12.94
CA ASN A 388 25.93 0.46 -12.77
C ASN A 388 24.73 1.40 -12.92
N LEU A 389 24.79 2.60 -12.33
CA LEU A 389 23.73 3.61 -12.41
C LEU A 389 23.49 4.11 -13.84
N LEU A 390 24.53 4.28 -14.65
CA LEU A 390 24.43 4.71 -16.05
C LEU A 390 24.09 3.57 -17.01
N SER A 391 24.29 2.31 -16.61
CA SER A 391 23.92 1.17 -17.45
C SER A 391 22.41 0.95 -17.49
N ASN A 392 21.83 0.86 -18.69
CA ASN A 392 20.41 0.50 -18.89
C ASN A 392 20.09 -0.94 -18.48
N ASN A 393 21.12 -1.77 -18.26
CA ASN A 393 20.99 -3.20 -17.94
C ASN A 393 20.92 -3.49 -16.43
N SER A 394 21.17 -2.50 -15.57
CA SER A 394 21.06 -2.71 -14.13
C SER A 394 19.59 -2.59 -13.71
N SER A 395 19.00 -3.73 -13.35
CA SER A 395 17.87 -3.73 -12.42
C SER A 395 18.43 -3.21 -11.10
N VAL A 396 18.34 -1.91 -10.83
CA VAL A 396 18.72 -1.36 -9.52
C VAL A 396 17.65 -1.80 -8.53
N LEU A 397 17.72 -3.06 -8.15
CA LEU A 397 16.98 -3.71 -7.08
C LEU A 397 17.56 -3.33 -5.70
N ALA A 398 18.69 -2.64 -5.68
CA ALA A 398 19.27 -2.08 -4.48
C ALA A 398 18.60 -0.73 -4.22
N GLY A 399 17.59 -0.71 -3.35
CA GLY A 399 16.86 0.49 -2.91
C GLY A 399 17.72 1.50 -2.14
N ASN A 400 18.79 1.97 -2.76
CA ASN A 400 19.60 3.08 -2.31
C ASN A 400 18.87 4.38 -2.71
N SER A 401 18.45 5.15 -1.70
CA SER A 401 17.64 6.35 -1.87
C SER A 401 18.25 7.39 -2.80
N GLN A 402 19.58 7.43 -2.94
CA GLN A 402 20.23 8.38 -3.85
C GLN A 402 20.06 7.99 -5.32
N VAL A 403 20.10 6.70 -5.64
CA VAL A 403 19.81 6.22 -7.00
C VAL A 403 18.36 6.46 -7.36
N ASP A 404 17.43 6.23 -6.43
CA ASP A 404 16.01 6.45 -6.66
C ASP A 404 15.67 7.92 -6.96
N ARG A 405 16.44 8.88 -6.43
CA ARG A 405 16.27 10.32 -6.73
C ARG A 405 16.71 10.71 -8.12
N LEU A 406 17.61 9.94 -8.74
CA LEU A 406 18.17 10.23 -10.06
C LEU A 406 17.49 9.42 -11.16
N ARG A 407 17.00 8.21 -10.84
CA ARG A 407 16.26 7.36 -11.79
C ARG A 407 14.75 7.61 -11.69
N HIS A 408 14.21 8.07 -12.80
CA HIS A 408 12.79 8.34 -12.99
C HIS A 408 12.12 7.19 -13.74
N THR A 409 11.01 6.70 -13.18
CA THR A 409 10.24 5.59 -13.75
C THR A 409 9.04 6.10 -14.52
N PHE A 410 8.91 5.68 -15.78
CA PHE A 410 7.82 6.04 -16.69
C PHE A 410 7.06 4.78 -17.15
N VAL A 411 5.89 5.00 -17.75
CA VAL A 411 5.15 3.99 -18.53
C VAL A 411 5.33 4.30 -20.01
N LYS A 412 5.36 3.27 -20.88
CA LYS A 412 5.53 3.46 -22.33
C LYS A 412 4.35 4.19 -22.98
N ASN A 413 3.13 3.91 -22.52
CA ASN A 413 1.90 4.53 -22.99
C ASN A 413 0.94 4.78 -21.82
N ALA A 414 0.71 6.05 -21.51
CA ALA A 414 -0.18 6.48 -20.43
C ALA A 414 -1.68 6.25 -20.73
N ASP A 415 -2.06 6.00 -21.98
CA ASP A 415 -3.45 5.70 -22.34
C ASP A 415 -3.83 4.24 -22.03
N ASP A 416 -2.85 3.35 -21.86
CA ASP A 416 -3.08 1.94 -21.53
C ASP A 416 -2.91 1.68 -20.02
N THR A 417 -4.04 1.54 -19.32
CA THR A 417 -4.08 1.30 -17.86
C THR A 417 -3.27 0.08 -17.42
N ASN A 418 -3.10 -0.94 -18.27
CA ASN A 418 -2.36 -2.14 -17.89
C ASN A 418 -0.88 -1.84 -17.63
N GLN A 419 -0.34 -0.82 -18.30
CA GLN A 419 1.07 -0.46 -18.19
C GLN A 419 1.41 0.16 -16.84
N PHE A 420 0.41 0.63 -16.08
CA PHE A 420 0.62 1.12 -14.72
C PHE A 420 0.75 -0.02 -13.70
N ILE A 421 0.37 -1.25 -14.05
CA ILE A 421 0.38 -2.39 -13.13
C ILE A 421 1.46 -3.41 -13.54
N ASP A 422 1.66 -3.58 -14.85
CA ASP A 422 2.57 -4.56 -15.39
C ASP A 422 3.98 -3.97 -15.60
N ARG A 423 4.92 -4.49 -14.81
CA ARG A 423 6.30 -4.02 -14.73
C ARG A 423 7.07 -4.08 -16.04
N ARG A 424 6.69 -4.96 -16.97
CA ARG A 424 7.38 -5.08 -18.26
C ARG A 424 7.26 -3.82 -19.12
N TYR A 425 6.32 -2.93 -18.77
CA TYR A 425 6.11 -1.65 -19.45
C TYR A 425 6.74 -0.47 -18.72
N TRP A 426 7.43 -0.70 -17.60
CA TRP A 426 8.06 0.37 -16.83
C TRP A 426 9.48 0.59 -17.31
N GLU A 427 9.80 1.86 -17.59
CA GLU A 427 11.12 2.26 -18.05
C GLU A 427 11.75 3.18 -17.01
N GLN A 428 13.00 2.89 -16.65
CA GLN A 428 13.77 3.72 -15.73
C GLN A 428 14.90 4.41 -16.48
N VAL A 429 14.94 5.73 -16.36
CA VAL A 429 15.92 6.58 -17.03
C VAL A 429 16.43 7.66 -16.09
N ILE A 430 17.60 8.22 -16.38
CA ILE A 430 18.06 9.48 -15.80
C ILE A 430 17.76 10.54 -16.85
N ASP A 431 16.73 11.34 -16.62
CA ASP A 431 16.22 12.35 -17.56
C ASP A 431 16.66 13.78 -17.19
N SER A 432 17.36 13.95 -16.06
CA SER A 432 18.12 15.16 -15.75
C SER A 432 19.41 15.16 -16.56
N GLU A 433 19.50 16.05 -17.56
CA GLU A 433 20.69 16.23 -18.37
C GLU A 433 21.90 16.64 -17.50
N TYR A 434 21.67 17.48 -16.49
CA TYR A 434 22.72 17.85 -15.54
C TYR A 434 23.23 16.63 -14.76
N ALA A 435 22.34 15.78 -14.24
CA ALA A 435 22.74 14.59 -13.50
C ALA A 435 23.57 13.64 -14.37
N VAL A 436 23.17 13.43 -15.63
CA VAL A 436 23.95 12.63 -16.58
C VAL A 436 25.35 13.22 -16.76
N LEU A 437 25.45 14.53 -17.04
CA LEU A 437 26.74 15.20 -17.21
C LEU A 437 27.65 15.08 -15.97
N ARG A 438 27.09 15.28 -14.78
CA ARG A 438 27.83 15.21 -13.51
C ARG A 438 28.32 13.79 -13.21
N LEU A 439 27.46 12.79 -13.39
CA LEU A 439 27.82 11.39 -13.20
C LEU A 439 28.88 10.94 -14.23
N SER A 440 28.74 11.32 -15.49
CA SER A 440 29.74 11.01 -16.53
C SER A 440 31.10 11.65 -16.23
N THR A 441 31.11 12.90 -15.76
CA THR A 441 32.36 13.59 -15.35
C THR A 441 33.04 12.86 -14.19
N ARG A 442 32.28 12.48 -13.15
CA ARG A 442 32.82 11.70 -12.02
C ARG A 442 33.36 10.34 -12.46
N LEU A 443 32.67 9.66 -13.39
CA LEU A 443 33.14 8.38 -13.92
C LEU A 443 34.51 8.53 -14.60
N LEU A 444 34.68 9.53 -15.47
CA LEU A 444 35.96 9.79 -16.14
C LEU A 444 37.10 10.05 -15.14
N GLN A 445 36.84 10.85 -14.10
CA GLN A 445 37.82 11.13 -13.03
C GLN A 445 38.26 9.84 -12.32
N THR A 446 37.30 8.99 -11.94
CA THR A 446 37.61 7.71 -11.28
C THR A 446 38.36 6.72 -12.18
N THR A 447 38.17 6.80 -13.50
CA THR A 447 38.87 5.92 -14.46
C THR A 447 40.30 6.42 -14.72
N SER A 448 40.53 7.74 -14.70
CA SER A 448 41.86 8.33 -14.88
C SER A 448 42.80 8.13 -13.68
N GLU A 449 42.26 7.95 -12.47
CA GLU A 449 43.07 7.69 -11.26
C GLU A 449 43.49 6.22 -11.12
N SER A 450 42.79 5.28 -11.76
CA SER A 450 43.11 3.84 -11.69
C SER A 450 44.23 3.37 -12.63
N ASP A 451 44.77 4.25 -13.48
CA ASP A 451 45.79 3.92 -14.51
C ASP A 451 47.22 4.43 -14.19
N LEU A 452 47.52 4.82 -12.95
CA LEU A 452 48.90 5.15 -12.54
C LEU A 452 49.62 3.90 -11.99
N PRO A 453 50.64 3.36 -12.68
CA PRO A 453 51.46 2.28 -12.12
C PRO A 453 52.25 2.80 -10.91
N PRO A 454 52.49 1.97 -9.88
CA PRO A 454 53.38 2.34 -8.79
C PRO A 454 54.78 2.55 -9.39
N GLN A 455 55.19 3.81 -9.49
CA GLN A 455 56.56 4.13 -9.87
C GLN A 455 57.49 3.55 -8.80
N LEU A 456 58.35 2.65 -9.27
CA LEU A 456 59.60 2.24 -8.64
C LEU A 456 60.26 3.43 -7.95
N VAL A 457 60.26 3.39 -6.63
CA VAL A 457 61.24 4.13 -5.82
C VAL A 457 62.54 3.33 -5.91
N LEU A 458 63.57 3.97 -6.46
CA LEU A 458 64.96 3.49 -6.48
C LEU A 458 65.50 3.27 -5.06
#